data_AF-A0A3N6B386-F1
#
_entry.id   AF-A0A3N6B386-F1
#
_cell.length_a   1.000
_cell.length_b   1.000
_cell.length_c   1.000
_cell.angle_alpha   90.00
_cell.angle_beta   90.00
_cell.angle_gamma   90.00
#
_symmetry.space_group_name_H-M   'P 1'
#
loop_
_entity.id
_entity.type
_entity.pdbx_description
1 polymer ?
#
loop_
_entity_poly.entity_id
_entity_poly.type
_entity_poly.pdbx_seq_one_letter_code
_entity_poly.pdbx_strand_id
1 'polypeptide(L)' 'MNLRPVNALGISMNCLERMMRFVAGEMEPDEVMTFAAHHQDCFDCRDYARNLRGLLDWREGIHPKLKNKEGFRSE' A
#
# COMPACT_ATOMS: atom_id res chain seq x y z
N MET A 1 23.90 -12.62 10.70
CA MET A 1 23.03 -11.57 10.13
C MET A 1 21.72 -12.22 9.72
N ASN A 2 20.60 -11.90 10.37
CA ASN A 2 19.27 -12.36 9.93
C ASN A 2 18.85 -11.52 8.73
N LEU A 3 19.00 -12.06 7.53
CA LEU A 3 18.50 -11.44 6.30
C LEU A 3 16.97 -11.58 6.32
N ARG A 4 16.27 -10.45 6.44
CA ARG A 4 14.80 -10.42 6.41
C ARG A 4 14.30 -10.93 5.04
N PRO A 5 13.16 -11.63 4.97
CA PRO A 5 12.63 -12.10 3.70
C PRO A 5 12.34 -10.93 2.76
N VAL A 6 13.00 -10.94 1.61
CA VAL A 6 12.79 -10.02 0.48
C VAL A 6 12.26 -10.82 -0.71
N ASN A 7 11.44 -10.21 -1.57
CA ASN A 7 11.01 -10.85 -2.81
C ASN A 7 12.12 -10.82 -3.89
N ALA A 8 11.85 -11.35 -5.09
CA ALA A 8 12.80 -11.41 -6.21
C ALA A 8 13.31 -10.03 -6.70
N LEU A 9 12.68 -8.94 -6.29
CA LEU A 9 13.05 -7.56 -6.61
C LEU A 9 13.82 -6.88 -5.46
N GLY A 10 14.18 -7.63 -4.41
CA GLY A 10 14.87 -7.08 -3.22
C GLY A 10 13.95 -6.30 -2.26
N ILE A 11 12.64 -6.34 -2.49
CA ILE A 11 11.61 -5.66 -1.67
C ILE A 11 11.38 -6.44 -0.38
N SER A 12 11.49 -5.77 0.77
CA SER A 12 11.07 -6.37 2.04
C SER A 12 9.57 -6.63 2.05
N MET A 13 9.19 -7.91 2.05
CA MET A 13 7.78 -8.35 2.13
C MET A 13 7.07 -7.76 3.35
N ASN A 14 7.80 -7.62 4.47
CA ASN A 14 7.29 -7.06 5.71
C ASN A 14 6.95 -5.56 5.58
N CYS A 15 7.75 -4.78 4.85
CA CYS A 15 7.47 -3.34 4.67
C CYS A 15 6.23 -3.11 3.81
N LEU A 16 6.07 -3.89 2.73
CA LEU A 16 4.89 -3.82 1.87
C LEU A 16 3.62 -4.26 2.62
N GLU A 17 3.68 -5.38 3.34
CA GLU A 17 2.55 -5.91 4.13
C GLU A 17 2.09 -4.91 5.20
N ARG A 18 3.04 -4.35 5.97
CA ARG A 18 2.74 -3.31 6.96
C ARG A 18 2.16 -2.05 6.31
N MET A 19 2.65 -1.66 5.14
CA MET A 19 2.08 -0.52 4.42
C MET A 19 0.63 -0.76 3.98
N MET A 20 0.30 -1.95 3.47
CA MET A 20 -1.06 -2.30 3.09
C MET A 20 -2.00 -2.31 4.29
N ARG A 21 -1.60 -2.92 5.41
CA ARG A 21 -2.39 -2.94 6.66
C ARG A 21 -2.61 -1.54 7.23
N PHE A 22 -1.57 -0.68 7.20
CA PHE A 22 -1.69 0.72 7.61
C PHE A 22 -2.75 1.47 6.78
N VAL A 23 -2.72 1.33 5.46
CA VAL A 23 -3.70 1.99 4.57
C VAL A 23 -5.10 1.40 4.68
N ALA A 24 -5.21 0.10 4.95
CA ALA A 24 -6.49 -0.56 5.20
C ALA A 24 -7.10 -0.21 6.56
N GLY A 25 -6.36 0.44 7.46
CA GLY A 25 -6.81 0.71 8.84
C GLY A 25 -6.83 -0.55 9.72
N GLU A 26 -6.03 -1.56 9.39
CA GLU A 26 -5.96 -2.86 10.07
C GLU A 26 -4.79 -2.94 11.08
N MET A 27 -4.25 -1.79 11.48
CA MET A 27 -3.21 -1.67 12.50
C MET A 27 -3.79 -1.14 13.81
N GLU A 28 -3.36 -1.74 14.92
CA GLU A 28 -3.62 -1.22 16.25
C GLU A 28 -2.86 0.10 16.49
N PRO A 29 -3.34 0.99 17.38
CA PRO A 29 -2.74 2.31 17.56
C PRO A 29 -1.25 2.31 17.94
N ASP A 30 -0.79 1.34 18.72
CA ASP A 30 0.60 1.15 19.11
C ASP A 30 1.48 0.67 17.94
N GLU A 31 0.92 -0.21 17.10
CA GLU A 31 1.53 -0.67 15.86
C GLU A 31 1.70 0.49 14.87
N VAL A 32 0.70 1.38 14.77
CA VAL A 32 0.75 2.59 13.94
C VAL A 32 1.91 3.49 14.36
N MET A 33 2.08 3.77 15.66
CA MET A 33 3.16 4.62 16.15
C MET A 33 4.55 4.02 15.84
N THR A 34 4.70 2.71 16.05
CA THR A 34 5.92 1.98 15.76
C THR A 34 6.23 1.98 14.26
N PHE A 35 5.21 1.81 13.42
CA PHE A 35 5.36 1.81 11.98
C PHE A 35 5.64 3.21 11.43
N ALA A 36 5.02 4.26 11.97
CA ALA A 36 5.29 5.66 11.59
C ALA A 36 6.75 6.05 11.84
N ALA A 37 7.32 5.65 12.99
CA ALA A 37 8.73 5.84 13.28
C ALA A 37 9.63 5.11 12.26
N HIS A 38 9.32 3.85 11.95
CA HIS A 38 10.07 3.09 10.94
C HIS A 38 9.97 3.70 9.52
N HIS A 39 8.78 4.17 9.14
CA HIS A 39 8.51 4.74 7.82
C HIS A 39 9.39 5.97 7.53
N GLN A 40 9.70 6.79 8.54
CA GLN A 40 10.52 8.00 8.36
C GLN A 40 11.92 7.66 7.83
N ASP A 41 12.52 6.55 8.27
CA ASP A 41 13.89 6.18 7.93
C ASP A 41 14.00 5.11 6.85
N CYS A 42 12.93 4.34 6.60
CA CYS A 42 12.95 3.23 5.65
C CYS A 42 12.72 3.68 4.20
N PHE A 43 13.74 3.50 3.35
CA PHE A 43 13.65 3.80 1.91
C PHE A 43 12.50 3.06 1.22
N ASP A 44 12.37 1.76 1.47
CA ASP A 44 11.33 0.91 0.85
C ASP A 44 9.92 1.41 1.19
N CYS A 45 9.67 1.73 2.47
CA CYS A 45 8.36 2.26 2.89
C CYS A 45 8.02 3.57 2.19
N ARG A 46 8.99 4.48 2.02
CA ARG A 46 8.77 5.75 1.31
C ARG A 46 8.52 5.52 -0.18
N ASP A 47 9.20 4.55 -0.79
CA ASP A 47 8.96 4.19 -2.19
C ASP A 47 7.58 3.55 -2.39
N TYR A 48 7.16 2.64 -1.51
CA TYR A 48 5.79 2.10 -1.53
C TYR A 48 4.74 3.19 -1.33
N ALA A 49 4.91 4.11 -0.39
CA ALA A 49 3.96 5.18 -0.16
C ALA A 49 3.77 6.06 -1.41
N ARG A 50 4.86 6.36 -2.12
CA ARG A 50 4.81 7.11 -3.40
C ARG A 50 4.05 6.34 -4.48
N ASN A 51 4.35 5.05 -4.66
CA ASN A 51 3.70 4.21 -5.67
C ASN A 51 2.23 3.93 -5.33
N LEU A 52 1.92 3.71 -4.05
CA LEU A 52 0.57 3.47 -3.55
C LEU A 52 -0.32 4.70 -3.74
N ARG A 53 0.21 5.91 -3.53
CA ARG A 53 -0.52 7.14 -3.83
C ARG A 53 -0.92 7.18 -5.31
N GLY A 54 0.01 6.88 -6.22
CA GLY A 54 -0.28 6.79 -7.65
C GLY A 54 -1.34 5.74 -8.00
N LEU A 55 -1.32 4.59 -7.33
CA LEU A 55 -2.32 3.53 -7.52
C LEU A 55 -3.72 3.92 -6.99
N LEU A 56 -3.78 4.60 -5.84
CA LEU A 56 -5.04 5.08 -5.28
C LEU A 56 -5.65 6.20 -6.13
N ASP A 57 -4.82 7.16 -6.58
CA ASP A 57 -5.24 8.23 -7.50
C ASP A 57 -5.72 7.64 -8.84
N TRP A 58 -5.02 6.61 -9.37
CA TRP A 58 -5.47 5.88 -10.56
C TRP A 58 -6.80 5.16 -10.32
N ARG A 59 -6.94 4.46 -9.19
CA ARG A 59 -8.18 3.76 -8.80
C ARG A 59 -9.36 4.74 -8.75
N GLU A 60 -9.19 5.89 -8.10
CA GLU A 60 -10.23 6.93 -8.05
C GLU A 60 -10.55 7.51 -9.43
N GLY A 61 -9.55 7.70 -10.29
CA GLY A 61 -9.74 8.17 -11.67
C GLY A 61 -10.45 7.17 -12.59
N ILE A 62 -10.33 5.86 -12.35
CA ILE A 62 -11.02 4.82 -13.13
C ILE A 62 -12.33 4.34 -12.50
N HIS A 63 -12.52 4.51 -11.19
CA HIS A 63 -13.69 4.00 -10.48
C HIS A 63 -15.03 4.52 -11.05
N PRO A 64 -15.16 5.79 -11.46
CA PRO A 64 -16.33 6.28 -12.19
C PRO A 64 -16.51 5.60 -13.56
N LYS A 65 -15.40 5.29 -14.26
CA LYS A 65 -15.41 4.64 -15.58
C LYS A 65 -15.82 3.17 -15.49
N LEU A 66 -15.48 2.50 -14.39
CA LEU A 66 -15.88 1.12 -14.11
C LEU A 66 -17.36 1.05 -13.72
N LYS A 67 -17.83 1.91 -12.81
CA LYS A 67 -19.26 2.00 -12.46
C LYS A 67 -20.16 2.27 -13.67
N ASN A 68 -19.72 3.17 -14.56
CA ASN A 68 -20.47 3.44 -15.81
C ASN A 68 -20.51 2.22 -16.73
N LYS A 69 -19.46 1.38 -16.78
CA LYS A 69 -19.47 0.14 -17.58
C LYS A 69 -20.38 -0.95 -17.00
N GLU A 70 -20.55 -1.02 -15.69
CA GLU A 70 -21.49 -1.96 -15.06
C GLU A 70 -22.95 -1.55 -15.30
N GLY A 71 -23.24 -0.24 -15.31
CA GLY A 71 -24.55 0.30 -15.72
C GLY A 71 -24.93 -0.04 -17.17
N PHE A 72 -23.95 -0.07 -18.09
CA PHE A 72 -24.16 -0.44 -19.50
C PHE A 72 -24.22 -1.95 -19.78
N ARG A 73 -23.90 -2.81 -18.80
CA ARG A 73 -23.99 -4.27 -18.94
C ARG A 73 -25.32 -4.86 -18.49
N SER A 74 -26.24 -4.01 -18.05
CA SER A 74 -27.53 -4.40 -17.47
C SER A 74 -28.73 -4.06 -18.37
N GLU A 75 -28.50 -3.67 -19.63
CA GLU A 75 -29.52 -3.42 -20.66
C GLU A 75 -29.46 -4.48 -21.76
#